data_AF-A0A9E3A417-F1
#
_entry.id   AF-A0A9E3A417-F1
#
_cell.length_a   1.000
_cell.length_b   1.000
_cell.length_c   1.000
_cell.angle_alpha   90.00
_cell.angle_beta   90.00
_cell.angle_gamma   90.00
#
_symmetry.space_group_name_H-M   'P 1'
#
loop_
_entity.id
_entity.type
_entity.pdbx_description
1 polymer ?
#
loop_
_entity_poly.entity_id
_entity_poly.type
_entity_poly.pdbx_seq_one_letter_code
_entity_poly.pdbx_strand_id
1 'polypeptide(L)'
;DFIRSVGDAAGKGPEALAVFRGFVEQPGVPLLDVALDCAQAPTVEVRQQRLRPVGSSAPELQWTTPACFRDGTRTQCADIRSQAQRVPLADKACPAWLVANPDGKSYYVPRYAPALAKKIRSNVSALTTDEMLATVTDTSVLSQSGLLPISEALAWANAGLDHPSLLARRFSVSLVQEQRDPWLTPKDTEAKRAILQKRLVPLARELGWRERPGDSDELRDLRATVMPFAADEGDPALRAEARDLALAWVANREAVPVNMIPPVLDTAARFADAPTYDKLRELMLKTVNLRERSYLVSSLARTREPVLRDRTLALTIDKGFSGRDALDLIEDALDDDTNRRAAFDFVRANYDPLLAKLPEQSMPRIMRSLGDLCTREERDLFVGFFNDRVPGILGGPRAYRQALERIDLCIAARSQQ
;
A
#
# COMPACT_ATOMS: atom_id res chain seq x y z
N ASP A 1 -28.06 -13.26 16.81
CA ASP A 1 -27.80 -14.03 18.05
C ASP A 1 -26.39 -13.82 18.60
N PHE A 2 -25.33 -14.02 17.82
CA PHE A 2 -23.94 -13.80 18.27
C PHE A 2 -23.71 -12.47 19.04
N ILE A 3 -24.09 -11.33 18.46
CA ILE A 3 -23.86 -10.00 19.08
C ILE A 3 -24.65 -9.85 20.40
N ARG A 4 -25.85 -10.44 20.48
CA ARG A 4 -26.66 -10.41 21.70
C ARG A 4 -25.96 -11.17 22.83
N SER A 5 -25.44 -12.37 22.55
CA SER A 5 -24.68 -13.17 23.51
C SER A 5 -23.42 -12.45 24.03
N VAL A 6 -22.70 -11.75 23.15
CA VAL A 6 -21.53 -10.92 23.56
C VAL A 6 -21.97 -9.76 24.44
N GLY A 7 -23.04 -9.04 24.08
CA GLY A 7 -23.57 -7.93 24.85
C GLY A 7 -24.05 -8.34 26.24
N ASP A 8 -24.75 -9.48 26.33
CA ASP A 8 -25.23 -10.05 27.59
C ASP A 8 -24.08 -10.45 28.52
N ALA A 9 -23.05 -11.12 27.97
CA ALA A 9 -21.86 -11.51 28.73
C ALA A 9 -21.06 -10.30 29.24
N ALA A 10 -21.06 -9.18 28.50
CA ALA A 10 -20.39 -7.94 28.89
C ALA A 10 -21.23 -7.05 29.82
N GLY A 11 -22.48 -7.43 30.14
CA GLY A 11 -23.40 -6.60 30.92
C GLY A 11 -23.82 -5.30 30.21
N LYS A 12 -23.67 -5.23 28.88
CA LYS A 12 -23.93 -4.04 28.04
C LYS A 12 -24.95 -4.31 26.92
N GLY A 13 -25.79 -5.34 27.07
CA GLY A 13 -26.65 -5.93 26.02
C GLY A 13 -27.14 -4.96 24.94
N PRO A 14 -28.08 -4.04 25.24
CA PRO A 14 -28.63 -3.13 24.23
C PRO A 14 -27.63 -2.13 23.64
N GLU A 15 -26.71 -1.60 24.45
CA GLU A 15 -25.72 -0.60 24.02
C GLU A 15 -24.65 -1.22 23.12
N ALA A 16 -24.12 -2.38 23.51
CA ALA A 16 -23.18 -3.16 22.71
C ALA A 16 -23.82 -3.54 21.38
N LEU A 17 -25.07 -4.01 21.38
CA LEU A 17 -25.79 -4.34 20.14
C LEU A 17 -25.89 -3.15 19.20
N ALA A 18 -26.18 -1.95 19.71
CA ALA A 18 -26.28 -0.74 18.90
C ALA A 18 -24.93 -0.34 18.27
N VAL A 19 -23.85 -0.39 19.05
CA VAL A 19 -22.48 -0.13 18.55
C VAL A 19 -22.12 -1.13 17.44
N PHE A 20 -22.29 -2.43 17.71
CA PHE A 20 -21.94 -3.48 16.74
C PHE A 20 -22.73 -3.36 15.44
N ARG A 21 -24.05 -3.09 15.49
CA ARG A 21 -24.86 -2.87 14.29
C ARG A 21 -24.31 -1.74 13.43
N GLY A 22 -23.88 -0.65 14.06
CA GLY A 22 -23.21 0.46 13.39
C GLY A 22 -21.92 0.09 12.66
N PHE A 23 -21.28 -1.04 12.95
CA PHE A 23 -20.07 -1.48 12.22
C PHE A 23 -20.34 -2.63 11.23
N VAL A 24 -21.42 -3.40 11.39
CA VAL A 24 -21.69 -4.58 10.53
C VAL A 24 -22.80 -4.35 9.51
N GLU A 25 -23.74 -3.44 9.76
CA GLU A 25 -24.89 -3.19 8.88
C GLU A 25 -24.70 -1.99 7.93
N GLN A 26 -23.62 -1.22 8.10
CA GLN A 26 -23.33 -0.04 7.28
C GLN A 26 -21.90 -0.08 6.70
N PRO A 27 -21.71 0.38 5.45
CA PRO A 27 -20.39 0.38 4.82
C PRO A 27 -19.55 1.58 5.26
N GLY A 28 -18.23 1.41 5.35
CA GLY A 28 -17.28 2.50 5.57
C GLY A 28 -16.57 2.42 6.91
N VAL A 29 -15.74 3.42 7.17
CA VAL A 29 -14.84 3.47 8.33
C VAL A 29 -14.96 4.86 8.99
N PRO A 30 -15.03 4.96 10.33
CA PRO A 30 -14.93 6.23 11.03
C PRO A 30 -13.53 6.84 10.87
N LEU A 31 -13.49 8.13 10.55
CA LEU A 31 -12.33 9.00 10.64
C LEU A 31 -12.48 9.88 11.88
N LEU A 32 -11.51 9.85 12.78
CA LEU A 32 -11.48 10.68 13.97
C LEU A 32 -10.40 11.76 13.79
N ASP A 33 -10.81 13.02 13.65
CA ASP A 33 -9.89 14.15 13.78
C ASP A 33 -9.54 14.32 15.26
N VAL A 34 -8.25 14.25 15.60
CA VAL A 34 -7.76 14.23 17.00
C VAL A 34 -6.81 15.41 17.24
N ALA A 35 -7.12 16.22 18.24
CA ALA A 35 -6.25 17.28 18.73
C ALA A 35 -6.13 17.22 20.25
N LEU A 36 -5.02 17.77 20.77
CA LEU A 36 -4.81 17.95 22.19
C LEU A 36 -4.99 19.43 22.53
N ASP A 37 -5.98 19.76 23.35
CA ASP A 37 -6.17 21.10 23.90
C ASP A 37 -5.75 21.12 25.38
N CYS A 38 -4.80 21.99 25.67
CA CYS A 38 -4.24 22.22 27.00
C CYS A 38 -4.35 23.69 27.45
N ALA A 39 -5.26 24.48 26.85
CA ALA A 39 -5.51 25.86 27.28
C ALA A 39 -6.11 25.92 28.69
N GLN A 40 -6.82 24.87 29.11
CA GLN A 40 -7.35 24.68 30.46
C GLN A 40 -6.93 23.31 30.99
N ALA A 41 -7.80 22.62 31.74
CA ALA A 41 -7.61 21.19 32.03
C ALA A 41 -7.44 20.42 30.71
N PRO A 42 -6.43 19.55 30.60
CA PRO A 42 -6.07 18.95 29.34
C PRO A 42 -7.18 18.01 28.83
N THR A 43 -7.51 18.16 27.55
CA THR A 43 -8.60 17.43 26.89
C THR A 43 -8.16 16.96 25.51
N VAL A 44 -8.63 15.79 25.10
CA VAL A 44 -8.58 15.37 23.70
C VAL A 44 -9.82 15.91 23.00
N GLU A 45 -9.62 16.77 22.02
CA GLU A 45 -10.68 17.18 21.11
C GLU A 45 -10.79 16.13 20.00
N VAL A 46 -12.00 15.60 19.83
CA VAL A 46 -12.28 14.55 18.85
C VAL A 46 -13.48 14.96 18.02
N ARG A 47 -13.36 14.85 16.71
CA ARG A 47 -14.49 14.96 15.79
C ARG A 47 -14.53 13.73 14.89
N GLN A 48 -15.62 12.98 14.98
CA GLN A 48 -15.85 11.84 14.11
C GLN A 48 -16.62 12.24 12.85
N GLN A 49 -16.20 11.67 11.73
CA GLN A 49 -16.90 11.70 10.44
C GLN A 49 -16.62 10.40 9.69
N ARG A 50 -17.33 10.11 8.61
CA ARG A 50 -16.97 9.03 7.69
C ARG A 50 -15.63 9.35 7.04
N LEU A 51 -14.72 8.37 6.98
CA LEU A 51 -13.57 8.43 6.10
C LEU A 51 -14.09 8.46 4.66
N ARG A 52 -14.02 9.64 4.07
CA ARG A 52 -14.49 9.94 2.73
C ARG A 52 -13.33 10.52 1.93
N PRO A 53 -12.74 9.77 0.98
CA PRO A 53 -11.69 10.30 0.12
C PRO A 53 -12.14 11.58 -0.58
N VAL A 54 -11.20 12.48 -0.85
CA VAL A 54 -11.50 13.73 -1.57
C VAL A 54 -12.11 13.38 -2.92
N GLY A 55 -13.19 14.09 -3.29
CA GLY A 55 -13.97 13.83 -4.51
C GLY A 55 -15.09 12.79 -4.35
N SER A 56 -15.15 12.04 -3.24
CA SER A 56 -16.24 11.10 -3.01
C SER A 56 -17.54 11.81 -2.63
N SER A 57 -18.65 11.37 -3.24
CA SER A 57 -20.01 11.81 -2.92
C SER A 57 -20.73 10.87 -1.94
N ALA A 58 -20.01 9.97 -1.27
CA ALA A 58 -20.61 9.01 -0.36
C ALA A 58 -21.33 9.74 0.81
N PRO A 59 -22.56 9.33 1.16
CA PRO A 59 -23.32 9.99 2.22
C PRO A 59 -22.63 9.82 3.57
N GLU A 60 -22.86 10.79 4.44
CA GLU A 60 -22.41 10.73 5.83
C GLU A 60 -23.11 9.59 6.57
N LEU A 61 -22.37 8.89 7.43
CA LEU A 61 -22.87 7.81 8.26
C LEU A 61 -22.50 8.07 9.71
N GLN A 62 -23.21 7.41 10.62
CA GLN A 62 -23.12 7.68 12.05
C GLN A 62 -22.62 6.43 12.76
N TRP A 63 -21.60 6.59 13.59
CA TRP A 63 -21.11 5.53 14.47
C TRP A 63 -21.14 6.03 15.91
N THR A 64 -21.20 5.07 16.85
CA THR A 64 -20.68 5.27 18.20
C THR A 64 -19.40 4.45 18.26
N THR A 65 -18.25 5.09 18.18
CA THR A 65 -16.94 4.46 18.08
C THR A 65 -16.28 4.39 19.45
N PRO A 66 -15.99 3.18 19.99
CA PRO A 66 -15.15 3.03 21.17
C PRO A 66 -13.71 3.42 20.83
N ALA A 67 -13.30 4.62 21.23
CA ALA A 67 -11.98 5.17 20.95
C ALA A 67 -11.16 5.26 22.24
N CYS A 68 -9.93 4.74 22.19
CA CYS A 68 -8.97 4.85 23.26
C CYS A 68 -7.84 5.81 22.89
N PHE A 69 -7.29 6.47 23.90
CA PHE A 69 -6.20 7.44 23.82
C PHE A 69 -5.18 7.11 24.90
N ARG A 70 -3.89 7.13 24.55
CA ARG A 70 -2.78 6.86 25.47
C ARG A 70 -1.86 8.06 25.62
N ASP A 71 -1.64 8.48 26.86
CA ASP A 71 -0.65 9.48 27.26
C ASP A 71 0.40 8.87 28.20
N GLY A 72 1.59 8.58 27.66
CA GLY A 72 2.62 7.86 28.42
C GLY A 72 2.14 6.44 28.77
N THR A 73 1.97 6.13 30.05
CA THR A 73 1.56 4.79 30.52
C THR A 73 0.06 4.64 30.76
N ARG A 74 -0.72 5.73 30.66
CA ARG A 74 -2.15 5.70 30.91
C ARG A 74 -2.92 5.60 29.61
N THR A 75 -3.92 4.73 29.60
CA THR A 75 -4.88 4.60 28.49
C THR A 75 -6.27 4.89 29.02
N GLN A 76 -7.00 5.74 28.32
CA GLN A 76 -8.39 6.06 28.62
C GLN A 76 -9.24 5.92 27.35
N CYS A 77 -10.48 5.48 27.51
CA CYS A 77 -11.39 5.25 26.39
C CYS A 77 -12.71 6.00 26.58
N ALA A 78 -13.33 6.38 25.47
CA ALA A 78 -14.62 7.04 25.43
C ALA A 78 -15.41 6.60 24.18
N ASP A 79 -16.73 6.64 24.29
CA ASP A 79 -17.62 6.45 23.14
C ASP A 79 -17.74 7.77 22.36
N ILE A 80 -17.24 7.75 21.12
CA ILE A 80 -17.22 8.90 20.23
C ILE A 80 -18.39 8.81 19.24
N ARG A 81 -19.27 9.78 19.30
CA ARG A 81 -20.39 10.02 18.38
C ARG A 81 -19.96 11.05 17.34
N SER A 82 -20.76 11.27 16.31
CA SER A 82 -20.39 12.14 15.18
C SER A 82 -20.45 13.65 15.45
N GLN A 83 -20.60 14.07 16.70
CA GLN A 83 -20.47 15.48 17.09
C GLN A 83 -19.09 15.72 17.67
N ALA A 84 -18.62 16.97 17.63
CA ALA A 84 -17.39 17.33 18.31
C ALA A 84 -17.51 17.03 19.81
N GLN A 85 -16.54 16.31 20.36
CA GLN A 85 -16.48 15.92 21.75
C GLN A 85 -15.13 16.30 22.35
N ARG A 86 -15.14 16.60 23.64
CA ARG A 86 -13.94 16.81 24.44
C ARG A 86 -13.87 15.67 25.45
N VAL A 87 -12.80 14.88 25.39
CA VAL A 87 -12.55 13.80 26.34
C VAL A 87 -11.54 14.33 27.37
N PRO A 88 -11.94 14.58 28.62
CA PRO A 88 -11.02 15.02 29.66
C PRO A 88 -9.90 13.99 29.87
N LEU A 89 -8.66 14.45 29.97
CA LEU A 89 -7.56 13.60 30.42
C LEU A 89 -7.58 13.52 31.96
N ALA A 90 -7.21 12.36 32.50
CA ALA A 90 -7.18 12.15 33.95
C ALA A 90 -6.11 12.99 34.67
N ASP A 91 -4.99 13.30 34.00
CA ASP A 91 -3.95 14.16 34.55
C ASP A 91 -4.31 15.64 34.39
N LYS A 92 -3.83 16.48 35.31
CA LYS A 92 -3.92 17.94 35.18
C LYS A 92 -2.78 18.51 34.34
N ALA A 93 -1.66 17.79 34.21
CA ALA A 93 -0.57 18.18 33.34
C ALA A 93 -0.87 17.85 31.87
N CYS A 94 -0.59 18.80 30.98
CA CYS A 94 -0.70 18.56 29.54
C CYS A 94 0.33 17.50 29.11
N PRO A 95 -0.07 16.40 28.46
CA PRO A 95 0.88 15.41 28.01
C PRO A 95 1.76 15.96 26.89
N ALA A 96 3.02 15.51 26.85
CA ALA A 96 3.95 15.90 25.80
C ALA A 96 3.44 15.46 24.42
N TRP A 97 2.82 14.29 24.33
CA TRP A 97 2.17 13.75 23.14
C TRP A 97 1.14 12.70 23.57
N LEU A 98 0.26 12.33 22.65
CA LEU A 98 -0.83 11.39 22.89
C LEU A 98 -1.07 10.58 21.62
N VAL A 99 -1.24 9.27 21.77
CA VAL A 99 -1.57 8.35 20.66
C VAL A 99 -3.05 8.02 20.73
N ALA A 100 -3.73 8.16 19.61
CA ALA A 100 -5.07 7.62 19.40
C ALA A 100 -4.95 6.20 18.84
N ASN A 101 -5.91 5.36 19.19
CA ASN A 101 -5.95 3.95 18.80
C ASN A 101 -4.70 3.18 19.29
N PRO A 102 -4.37 3.22 20.60
CA PRO A 102 -3.22 2.49 21.12
C PRO A 102 -3.29 1.01 20.75
N ASP A 103 -2.16 0.47 20.31
CA ASP A 103 -1.98 -0.87 19.75
C ASP A 103 -2.82 -1.18 18.49
N GLY A 104 -3.43 -0.18 17.84
CA GLY A 104 -4.22 -0.38 16.62
C GLY A 104 -5.48 -1.24 16.78
N LYS A 105 -6.06 -1.31 17.99
CA LYS A 105 -7.11 -2.28 18.35
C LYS A 105 -8.52 -1.92 17.87
N SER A 106 -8.80 -0.66 17.61
CA SER A 106 -10.14 -0.18 17.22
C SER A 106 -10.25 0.05 15.71
N TYR A 107 -11.45 -0.16 15.16
CA TYR A 107 -11.76 0.02 13.74
C TYR A 107 -12.11 1.48 13.39
N TYR A 108 -11.12 2.38 13.49
CA TYR A 108 -11.21 3.76 13.00
C TYR A 108 -9.83 4.28 12.58
N VAL A 109 -9.81 5.33 11.77
CA VAL A 109 -8.58 6.00 11.33
C VAL A 109 -8.42 7.32 12.08
N PRO A 110 -7.39 7.50 12.93
CA PRO A 110 -7.07 8.77 13.53
C PRO A 110 -6.36 9.69 12.53
N ARG A 111 -6.82 10.94 12.43
CA ARG A 111 -6.10 12.03 11.78
C ARG A 111 -5.71 13.07 12.80
N TYR A 112 -4.42 13.07 13.15
CA TYR A 112 -3.87 13.99 14.14
C TYR A 112 -3.78 15.42 13.61
N ALA A 113 -4.10 16.40 14.46
CA ALA A 113 -3.77 17.79 14.20
C ALA A 113 -2.25 17.96 14.03
N PRO A 114 -1.77 18.88 13.15
CA PRO A 114 -0.35 18.96 12.79
C PRO A 114 0.60 19.12 13.98
N ALA A 115 0.21 19.91 14.99
CA ALA A 115 1.02 20.10 16.19
C ALA A 115 1.18 18.80 17.00
N LEU A 116 0.12 18.00 17.12
CA LEU A 116 0.17 16.72 17.82
C LEU A 116 0.96 15.69 17.01
N ALA A 117 0.72 15.59 15.70
CA ALA A 117 1.45 14.71 14.79
C ALA A 117 2.97 14.94 14.87
N LYS A 118 3.40 16.22 14.87
CA LYS A 118 4.82 16.58 15.03
C LYS A 118 5.40 16.08 16.34
N LYS A 119 4.69 16.24 17.46
CA LYS A 119 5.17 15.78 18.78
C LYS A 119 5.27 14.26 18.84
N ILE A 120 4.31 13.52 18.27
CA ILE A 120 4.37 12.06 18.18
C ILE A 120 5.58 11.63 17.31
N ARG A 121 5.78 12.25 16.14
CA ARG A 121 6.92 11.96 15.25
C ARG A 121 8.28 12.17 15.93
N SER A 122 8.40 13.19 16.77
CA SER A 122 9.64 13.42 17.53
C SER A 122 9.88 12.39 18.65
N ASN A 123 8.91 11.52 18.93
CA ASN A 123 8.96 10.53 20.02
C ASN A 123 8.59 9.12 19.52
N VAL A 124 8.74 8.81 18.23
CA VAL A 124 8.38 7.52 17.64
C VAL A 124 8.98 6.33 18.37
N SER A 125 10.19 6.44 18.93
CA SER A 125 10.83 5.35 19.69
C SER A 125 10.09 4.96 20.99
N ALA A 126 9.15 5.79 21.45
CA ALA A 126 8.33 5.54 22.63
C ALA A 126 6.93 4.99 22.27
N LEU A 127 6.62 4.82 20.99
CA LEU A 127 5.44 4.07 20.55
C LEU A 127 5.72 2.58 20.70
N THR A 128 4.66 1.80 20.91
CA THR A 128 4.76 0.36 20.72
C THR A 128 4.93 0.05 19.24
N THR A 129 5.45 -1.14 18.91
CA THR A 129 5.53 -1.61 17.52
C THR A 129 4.16 -1.50 16.84
N ASP A 130 3.10 -1.97 17.48
CA ASP A 130 1.74 -1.97 16.93
C ASP A 130 1.19 -0.56 16.71
N GLU A 131 1.50 0.39 17.59
CA GLU A 131 1.11 1.79 17.41
C GLU A 131 1.82 2.44 16.22
N MET A 132 3.11 2.15 16.04
CA MET A 132 3.83 2.66 14.87
C MET A 132 3.28 2.04 13.59
N LEU A 133 2.98 0.74 13.59
CA LEU A 133 2.36 0.02 12.46
C LEU A 133 0.98 0.58 12.10
N ALA A 134 0.12 0.79 13.11
CA ALA A 134 -1.19 1.41 12.92
C ALA A 134 -1.02 2.81 12.33
N THR A 135 -0.13 3.63 12.91
CA THR A 135 0.11 5.01 12.47
C THR A 135 0.57 5.09 11.01
N VAL A 136 1.51 4.26 10.57
CA VAL A 136 1.97 4.28 9.16
C VAL A 136 0.90 3.75 8.20
N THR A 137 0.12 2.74 8.62
CA THR A 137 -1.00 2.20 7.82
C THR A 137 -2.10 3.25 7.64
N ASP A 138 -2.50 3.91 8.73
CA ASP A 138 -3.48 5.00 8.72
C ASP A 138 -3.00 6.17 7.87
N THR A 139 -1.71 6.51 7.97
CA THR A 139 -1.07 7.56 7.16
C THR A 139 -1.11 7.23 5.67
N SER A 140 -0.90 5.97 5.29
CA SER A 140 -1.04 5.51 3.90
C SER A 140 -2.47 5.71 3.39
N VAL A 141 -3.47 5.24 4.15
CA VAL A 141 -4.89 5.43 3.81
C VAL A 141 -5.25 6.91 3.67
N LEU A 142 -4.83 7.75 4.61
CA LEU A 142 -5.13 9.18 4.60
C LEU A 142 -4.48 9.92 3.43
N SER A 143 -3.22 9.60 3.10
CA SER A 143 -2.50 10.22 1.98
C SER A 143 -3.09 9.81 0.62
N GLN A 144 -3.33 8.52 0.41
CA GLN A 144 -3.99 8.01 -0.81
C GLN A 144 -5.41 8.55 -0.98
N SER A 145 -6.10 8.86 0.13
CA SER A 145 -7.45 9.45 0.12
C SER A 145 -7.45 10.97 -0.13
N GLY A 146 -6.29 11.63 -0.20
CA GLY A 146 -6.16 13.08 -0.29
C GLY A 146 -6.55 13.82 1.00
N LEU A 147 -6.63 13.10 2.13
CA LEU A 147 -7.03 13.63 3.44
C LEU A 147 -5.84 14.05 4.30
N LEU A 148 -4.62 13.74 3.85
CA LEU A 148 -3.35 14.12 4.44
C LEU A 148 -2.35 14.44 3.30
N PRO A 149 -1.57 15.52 3.39
CA PRO A 149 -0.54 15.81 2.38
C PRO A 149 0.54 14.73 2.31
N ILE A 150 1.05 14.44 1.11
CA ILE A 150 2.15 13.48 0.91
C ILE A 150 3.40 13.88 1.71
N SER A 151 3.67 15.18 1.86
CA SER A 151 4.77 15.68 2.70
C SER A 151 4.69 15.17 4.14
N GLU A 152 3.48 15.04 4.69
CA GLU A 152 3.26 14.51 6.04
C GLU A 152 3.42 12.98 6.06
N ALA A 153 3.01 12.27 5.00
CA ALA A 153 3.27 10.84 4.87
C ALA A 153 4.76 10.52 4.82
N LEU A 154 5.53 11.27 4.02
CA LEU A 154 7.00 11.16 3.97
C LEU A 154 7.63 11.51 5.33
N ALA A 155 7.10 12.49 6.06
CA ALA A 155 7.59 12.84 7.40
C ALA A 155 7.36 11.71 8.42
N TRP A 156 6.19 11.06 8.39
CA TRP A 156 5.90 9.89 9.22
C TRP A 156 6.78 8.70 8.89
N ALA A 157 6.93 8.41 7.59
CA ALA A 157 7.81 7.35 7.12
C ALA A 157 9.25 7.59 7.57
N ASN A 158 9.79 8.79 7.38
CA ASN A 158 11.15 9.12 7.79
C ASN A 158 11.36 9.00 9.31
N ALA A 159 10.39 9.46 10.11
CA ALA A 159 10.46 9.29 11.57
C ALA A 159 10.43 7.80 11.94
N GLY A 160 9.54 7.01 11.34
CA GLY A 160 9.41 5.58 11.63
C GLY A 160 10.67 4.74 11.35
N LEU A 161 11.57 5.22 10.48
CA LEU A 161 12.88 4.59 10.27
C LEU A 161 13.79 4.64 11.53
N ASP A 162 13.51 5.53 12.48
CA ASP A 162 14.24 5.65 13.76
C ASP A 162 13.66 4.74 14.86
N HIS A 163 12.54 4.06 14.60
CA HIS A 163 11.91 3.17 15.57
C HIS A 163 12.80 1.95 15.90
N PRO A 164 12.85 1.44 17.14
CA PRO A 164 13.70 0.28 17.48
C PRO A 164 13.26 -1.04 16.83
N SER A 165 11.95 -1.25 16.64
CA SER A 165 11.43 -2.44 15.94
C SER A 165 11.74 -2.44 14.44
N LEU A 166 12.32 -3.54 13.95
CA LEU A 166 12.60 -3.76 12.53
C LEU A 166 11.30 -3.87 11.71
N LEU A 167 10.24 -4.42 12.30
CA LEU A 167 8.92 -4.49 11.67
C LEU A 167 8.35 -3.08 11.43
N ALA A 168 8.44 -2.19 12.40
CA ALA A 168 8.02 -0.80 12.24
C ALA A 168 8.84 -0.05 11.18
N ARG A 169 10.15 -0.28 11.13
CA ARG A 169 11.00 0.26 10.05
C ARG A 169 10.57 -0.26 8.70
N ARG A 170 10.26 -1.56 8.57
CA ARG A 170 9.81 -2.17 7.31
C ARG A 170 8.55 -1.49 6.78
N PHE A 171 7.52 -1.33 7.61
CA PHE A 171 6.29 -0.64 7.19
C PHE A 171 6.53 0.84 6.87
N SER A 172 7.49 1.48 7.56
CA SER A 172 7.89 2.86 7.24
C SER A 172 8.57 2.95 5.87
N VAL A 173 9.38 1.95 5.48
CA VAL A 173 9.93 1.85 4.12
C VAL A 173 8.81 1.68 3.09
N SER A 174 7.84 0.80 3.35
CA SER A 174 6.67 0.63 2.47
C SER A 174 5.89 1.94 2.30
N LEU A 175 5.69 2.70 3.37
CA LEU A 175 5.01 4.00 3.28
C LEU A 175 5.74 4.99 2.36
N VAL A 176 7.09 4.98 2.32
CA VAL A 176 7.86 5.78 1.34
C VAL A 176 7.61 5.28 -0.09
N GLN A 177 7.63 3.96 -0.30
CA GLN A 177 7.44 3.34 -1.62
C GLN A 177 6.06 3.64 -2.19
N GLU A 178 5.03 3.57 -1.36
CA GLU A 178 3.63 3.80 -1.73
C GLU A 178 3.35 5.25 -2.19
N GLN A 179 4.22 6.21 -1.86
CA GLN A 179 4.09 7.58 -2.37
C GLN A 179 4.54 7.63 -3.85
N ARG A 180 3.57 7.44 -4.75
CA ARG A 180 3.79 7.36 -6.21
C ARG A 180 4.46 8.62 -6.77
N ASP A 181 5.56 8.45 -7.51
CA ASP A 181 6.35 9.57 -8.04
C ASP A 181 5.54 10.55 -8.91
N PRO A 182 4.59 10.09 -9.77
CA PRO A 182 3.75 11.01 -10.54
C PRO A 182 2.86 11.94 -9.70
N TRP A 183 2.70 11.67 -8.41
CA TRP A 183 1.90 12.48 -7.48
C TRP A 183 2.72 13.50 -6.70
N LEU A 184 4.05 13.35 -6.69
CA LEU A 184 4.91 14.19 -5.86
C LEU A 184 5.03 15.59 -6.44
N THR A 185 4.87 16.60 -5.58
CA THR A 185 5.35 17.95 -5.90
C THR A 185 6.89 17.93 -6.02
N PRO A 186 7.53 18.92 -6.67
CA PRO A 186 8.99 18.98 -6.73
C PRO A 186 9.66 18.90 -5.34
N LYS A 187 9.02 19.49 -4.33
CA LYS A 187 9.49 19.45 -2.94
C LYS A 187 9.37 18.04 -2.33
N ASP A 188 8.27 17.34 -2.59
CA ASP A 188 8.07 15.97 -2.08
C ASP A 188 8.98 14.97 -2.80
N THR A 189 9.24 15.18 -4.10
CA THR A 189 10.26 14.42 -4.84
C THR A 189 11.63 14.57 -4.19
N GLU A 190 12.03 15.79 -3.82
CA GLU A 190 13.29 16.03 -3.11
C GLU A 190 13.30 15.35 -1.74
N ALA A 191 12.20 15.45 -0.97
CA ALA A 191 12.08 14.81 0.33
C ALA A 191 12.17 13.27 0.24
N LYS A 192 11.44 12.65 -0.68
CA LYS A 192 11.49 11.19 -0.92
C LYS A 192 12.90 10.76 -1.35
N ARG A 193 13.53 11.49 -2.27
CA ARG A 193 14.91 11.24 -2.71
C ARG A 193 15.90 11.38 -1.55
N ALA A 194 15.72 12.35 -0.67
CA ALA A 194 16.58 12.54 0.50
C ALA A 194 16.47 11.37 1.47
N ILE A 195 15.26 10.86 1.74
CA ILE A 195 15.05 9.65 2.57
C ILE A 195 15.77 8.47 1.94
N LEU A 196 15.56 8.22 0.65
CA LEU A 196 16.20 7.14 -0.07
C LEU A 196 17.74 7.22 0.03
N GLN A 197 18.33 8.35 -0.37
CA GLN A 197 19.79 8.49 -0.48
C GLN A 197 20.49 8.55 0.87
N LYS A 198 19.87 9.17 1.88
CA LYS A 198 20.52 9.36 3.20
C LYS A 198 20.21 8.24 4.19
N ARG A 199 19.13 7.47 3.97
CA ARG A 199 18.67 6.44 4.92
C ARG A 199 18.65 5.06 4.29
N LEU A 200 17.94 4.89 3.18
CA LEU A 200 17.64 3.56 2.66
C LEU A 200 18.79 2.94 1.87
N VAL A 201 19.50 3.71 1.04
CA VAL A 201 20.69 3.22 0.33
C VAL A 201 21.82 2.83 1.29
N PRO A 202 22.17 3.64 2.32
CA PRO A 202 23.13 3.21 3.34
C PRO A 202 22.69 1.94 4.07
N LEU A 203 21.41 1.85 4.47
CA LEU A 203 20.86 0.65 5.10
C LEU A 203 20.95 -0.57 4.17
N ALA A 204 20.59 -0.43 2.90
CA ALA A 204 20.68 -1.51 1.93
C ALA A 204 22.11 -2.02 1.76
N ARG A 205 23.09 -1.12 1.68
CA ARG A 205 24.52 -1.48 1.62
C ARG A 205 24.99 -2.20 2.88
N GLU A 206 24.50 -1.81 4.06
CA GLU A 206 24.79 -2.49 5.31
C GLU A 206 24.18 -3.90 5.36
N LEU A 207 22.93 -4.05 4.92
CA LEU A 207 22.20 -5.32 4.93
C LEU A 207 22.72 -6.31 3.89
N GLY A 208 22.96 -5.83 2.67
CA GLY A 208 23.29 -6.61 1.48
C GLY A 208 22.18 -7.55 1.03
N TRP A 209 22.33 -8.14 -0.16
CA TRP A 209 21.37 -9.10 -0.73
C TRP A 209 21.42 -10.48 -0.07
N ARG A 210 22.54 -10.83 0.57
CA ARG A 210 22.77 -12.15 1.17
C ARG A 210 22.40 -12.15 2.64
N GLU A 211 21.61 -13.13 3.04
CA GLU A 211 21.32 -13.39 4.44
C GLU A 211 22.58 -13.87 5.18
N ARG A 212 22.64 -13.57 6.47
CA ARG A 212 23.72 -13.98 7.36
C ARG A 212 23.23 -15.03 8.36
N PRO A 213 24.10 -15.95 8.80
CA PRO A 213 23.80 -16.81 9.94
C PRO A 213 23.44 -15.95 11.16
N GLY A 214 22.28 -16.23 11.77
CA GLY A 214 21.80 -15.48 12.94
C GLY A 214 20.92 -14.27 12.64
N ASP A 215 20.65 -13.93 11.38
CA ASP A 215 19.64 -12.93 11.05
C ASP A 215 18.26 -13.35 11.63
N SER A 216 17.61 -12.43 12.33
CA SER A 216 16.22 -12.63 12.77
C SER A 216 15.26 -12.57 11.58
N ASP A 217 14.08 -13.17 11.72
CA ASP A 217 13.07 -13.15 10.65
C ASP A 217 12.63 -11.72 10.31
N GLU A 218 12.53 -10.82 11.30
CA GLU A 218 12.23 -9.41 11.05
C GLU A 218 13.33 -8.69 10.25
N LEU A 219 14.60 -9.04 10.46
CA LEU A 219 15.72 -8.48 9.69
C LEU A 219 15.72 -8.98 8.25
N ARG A 220 15.42 -10.27 8.06
CA ARG A 220 15.26 -10.89 6.74
C ARG A 220 14.14 -10.23 5.95
N ASP A 221 13.01 -9.97 6.61
CA ASP A 221 11.86 -9.28 6.04
C ASP A 221 12.13 -7.81 5.71
N LEU A 222 12.84 -7.10 6.59
CA LEU A 222 13.29 -5.74 6.32
C LEU A 222 14.24 -5.71 5.11
N ARG A 223 15.19 -6.64 5.03
CA ARG A 223 16.11 -6.79 3.87
C ARG A 223 15.33 -6.99 2.58
N ALA A 224 14.40 -7.94 2.54
CA ALA A 224 13.58 -8.21 1.35
C ALA A 224 12.77 -6.99 0.89
N THR A 225 12.45 -6.06 1.79
CA THR A 225 11.71 -4.83 1.49
C THR A 225 12.63 -3.69 1.04
N VAL A 226 13.79 -3.52 1.70
CA VAL A 226 14.72 -2.41 1.45
C VAL A 226 15.53 -2.61 0.16
N MET A 227 16.00 -3.83 -0.09
CA MET A 227 16.97 -4.08 -1.16
C MET A 227 16.44 -3.72 -2.56
N PRO A 228 15.23 -4.16 -2.99
CA PRO A 228 14.70 -3.79 -4.30
C PRO A 228 14.52 -2.28 -4.45
N PHE A 229 14.07 -1.60 -3.39
CA PHE A 229 13.77 -0.17 -3.48
C PHE A 229 15.04 0.69 -3.53
N ALA A 230 16.06 0.33 -2.75
CA ALA A 230 17.37 0.97 -2.85
C ALA A 230 18.02 0.71 -4.21
N ALA A 231 17.81 -0.48 -4.80
CA ALA A 231 18.26 -0.77 -6.16
C ALA A 231 17.47 0.01 -7.22
N ASP A 232 16.14 0.12 -7.11
CA ASP A 232 15.26 0.79 -8.09
C ASP A 232 15.65 2.26 -8.28
N GLU A 233 15.84 2.97 -7.17
CA GLU A 233 15.97 4.43 -7.21
C GLU A 233 17.39 4.95 -6.87
N GLY A 234 18.26 4.10 -6.32
CA GLY A 234 19.37 4.56 -5.50
C GLY A 234 20.78 4.13 -5.87
N ASP A 235 20.97 2.92 -6.42
CA ASP A 235 22.33 2.36 -6.56
C ASP A 235 22.47 1.33 -7.71
N PRO A 236 23.17 1.67 -8.81
CA PRO A 236 23.47 0.74 -9.90
C PRO A 236 24.27 -0.49 -9.47
N ALA A 237 25.09 -0.41 -8.41
CA ALA A 237 25.84 -1.56 -7.91
C ALA A 237 24.90 -2.62 -7.32
N LEU A 238 23.87 -2.19 -6.57
CA LEU A 238 22.85 -3.10 -6.04
C LEU A 238 22.06 -3.79 -7.15
N ARG A 239 21.79 -3.11 -8.27
CA ARG A 239 21.15 -3.72 -9.46
C ARG A 239 22.05 -4.78 -10.10
N ALA A 240 23.35 -4.50 -10.24
CA ALA A 240 24.31 -5.45 -10.79
C ALA A 240 24.43 -6.70 -9.91
N GLU A 241 24.50 -6.53 -8.59
CA GLU A 241 24.51 -7.65 -7.64
C GLU A 241 23.24 -8.49 -7.72
N ALA A 242 22.06 -7.87 -7.81
CA ALA A 242 20.79 -8.58 -7.98
C ALA A 242 20.75 -9.39 -9.28
N ARG A 243 21.23 -8.82 -10.40
CA ARG A 243 21.38 -9.55 -11.66
C ARG A 243 22.28 -10.77 -11.50
N ASP A 244 23.45 -10.60 -10.90
CA ASP A 244 24.41 -11.70 -10.75
C ASP A 244 23.85 -12.82 -9.85
N LEU A 245 23.12 -12.47 -8.79
CA LEU A 245 22.40 -13.41 -7.93
C LEU A 245 21.24 -14.10 -8.66
N ALA A 246 20.48 -13.39 -9.48
CA ALA A 246 19.41 -13.98 -10.29
C ALA A 246 19.98 -15.01 -11.27
N LEU A 247 21.10 -14.71 -11.93
CA LEU A 247 21.77 -15.64 -12.83
C LEU A 247 22.38 -16.84 -12.08
N ALA A 248 22.91 -16.62 -10.88
CA ALA A 248 23.36 -17.70 -10.00
C ALA A 248 22.20 -18.62 -9.59
N TRP A 249 21.03 -18.04 -9.28
CA TRP A 249 19.82 -18.79 -8.96
C TRP A 249 19.29 -19.61 -10.14
N VAL A 250 19.32 -19.05 -11.36
CA VAL A 250 18.99 -19.77 -12.59
C VAL A 250 19.89 -20.99 -12.80
N ALA A 251 21.17 -20.91 -12.42
CA ALA A 251 22.10 -22.03 -12.49
C ALA A 251 21.95 -23.02 -11.30
N ASN A 252 21.71 -22.50 -10.10
CA ASN A 252 21.57 -23.27 -8.86
C ASN A 252 20.52 -22.62 -7.94
N ARG A 253 19.39 -23.30 -7.72
CA ARG A 253 18.29 -22.79 -6.89
C ARG A 253 18.69 -22.49 -5.45
N GLU A 254 19.74 -23.13 -4.94
CA GLU A 254 20.24 -22.93 -3.58
C GLU A 254 21.14 -21.70 -3.44
N ALA A 255 21.50 -21.04 -4.54
CA ALA A 255 22.38 -19.86 -4.52
C ALA A 255 21.73 -18.62 -3.88
N VAL A 256 20.39 -18.60 -3.78
CA VAL A 256 19.62 -17.50 -3.19
C VAL A 256 18.63 -18.05 -2.18
N PRO A 257 18.63 -17.56 -0.92
CA PRO A 257 17.65 -17.95 0.09
C PRO A 257 16.21 -17.67 -0.36
N VAL A 258 15.27 -18.52 0.06
CA VAL A 258 13.89 -18.55 -0.48
C VAL A 258 13.16 -17.21 -0.40
N ASN A 259 13.35 -16.46 0.69
CA ASN A 259 12.74 -15.14 0.89
C ASN A 259 13.39 -14.03 0.05
N MET A 260 14.63 -14.23 -0.40
CA MET A 260 15.35 -13.29 -1.27
C MET A 260 15.15 -13.57 -2.75
N ILE A 261 14.55 -14.72 -3.13
CA ILE A 261 14.29 -15.04 -4.54
C ILE A 261 13.39 -13.96 -5.20
N PRO A 262 12.18 -13.64 -4.68
CA PRO A 262 11.35 -12.61 -5.31
C PRO A 262 12.03 -11.22 -5.42
N PRO A 263 12.64 -10.64 -4.37
CA PRO A 263 13.25 -9.31 -4.48
C PRO A 263 14.48 -9.29 -5.42
N VAL A 264 15.25 -10.38 -5.49
CA VAL A 264 16.37 -10.53 -6.44
C VAL A 264 15.85 -10.61 -7.88
N LEU A 265 14.84 -11.46 -8.14
CA LEU A 265 14.28 -11.62 -9.48
C LEU A 265 13.54 -10.37 -9.96
N ASP A 266 12.75 -9.71 -9.10
CA ASP A 266 12.06 -8.46 -9.44
C ASP A 266 13.07 -7.40 -9.87
N THR A 267 14.12 -7.18 -9.07
CA THR A 267 15.16 -6.20 -9.38
C THR A 267 15.92 -6.55 -10.66
N ALA A 268 16.33 -7.80 -10.82
CA ALA A 268 17.07 -8.25 -11.99
C ALA A 268 16.25 -8.16 -13.29
N ALA A 269 14.96 -8.53 -13.23
CA ALA A 269 14.06 -8.47 -14.39
C ALA A 269 13.67 -7.03 -14.74
N ARG A 270 13.36 -6.20 -13.74
CA ARG A 270 13.03 -4.78 -13.90
C ARG A 270 14.10 -4.04 -14.70
N PHE A 271 15.36 -4.31 -14.42
CA PHE A 271 16.53 -3.68 -15.06
C PHE A 271 17.30 -4.59 -16.01
N ALA A 272 16.69 -5.66 -16.51
CA ALA A 272 17.37 -6.62 -17.34
C ALA A 272 17.89 -5.99 -18.64
N ASP A 273 19.13 -6.33 -19.01
CA ASP A 273 19.57 -6.27 -20.39
C ASP A 273 19.00 -7.46 -21.18
N ALA A 274 19.14 -7.44 -22.51
CA ALA A 274 18.60 -8.50 -23.36
C ALA A 274 19.10 -9.91 -22.97
N PRO A 275 20.41 -10.15 -22.70
CA PRO A 275 20.89 -11.46 -22.26
C PRO A 275 20.30 -11.94 -20.93
N THR A 276 20.18 -11.06 -19.93
CA THR A 276 19.58 -11.40 -18.63
C THR A 276 18.10 -11.73 -18.81
N TYR A 277 17.39 -10.90 -19.55
CA TYR A 277 15.98 -11.09 -19.87
C TYR A 277 15.73 -12.43 -20.56
N ASP A 278 16.52 -12.77 -21.59
CA ASP A 278 16.35 -14.00 -22.33
C ASP A 278 16.53 -15.24 -21.44
N LYS A 279 17.49 -15.23 -20.52
CA LYS A 279 17.68 -16.32 -19.54
C LYS A 279 16.50 -16.47 -18.59
N LEU A 280 15.99 -15.36 -18.04
CA LEU A 280 14.84 -15.39 -17.12
C LEU A 280 13.56 -15.84 -17.85
N ARG A 281 13.32 -15.31 -19.05
CA ARG A 281 12.20 -15.69 -19.91
C ARG A 281 12.28 -17.16 -20.32
N GLU A 282 13.44 -17.64 -20.74
CA GLU A 282 13.64 -19.05 -21.10
C GLU A 282 13.30 -19.97 -19.92
N LEU A 283 13.79 -19.62 -18.72
CA LEU A 283 13.46 -20.40 -17.53
C LEU A 283 11.96 -20.35 -17.21
N MET A 284 11.34 -19.17 -17.31
CA MET A 284 9.90 -19.00 -17.09
C MET A 284 9.09 -19.93 -18.00
N LEU A 285 9.47 -20.02 -19.28
CA LEU A 285 8.78 -20.86 -20.27
C LEU A 285 9.00 -22.36 -20.04
N LYS A 286 10.15 -22.77 -19.48
CA LYS A 286 10.52 -24.19 -19.30
C LYS A 286 10.15 -24.77 -17.94
N THR A 287 10.11 -23.96 -16.88
CA THR A 287 9.94 -24.48 -15.52
C THR A 287 8.53 -25.04 -15.31
N VAL A 288 8.46 -26.23 -14.71
CA VAL A 288 7.21 -26.87 -14.26
C VAL A 288 6.89 -26.57 -12.79
N ASN A 289 7.81 -25.90 -12.08
CA ASN A 289 7.58 -25.48 -10.71
C ASN A 289 6.71 -24.21 -10.72
N LEU A 290 5.46 -24.35 -10.27
CA LEU A 290 4.47 -23.27 -10.28
C LEU A 290 4.89 -22.06 -9.45
N ARG A 291 5.66 -22.25 -8.37
CA ARG A 291 6.17 -21.14 -7.55
C ARG A 291 7.26 -20.37 -8.28
N GLU A 292 8.23 -21.05 -8.88
CA GLU A 292 9.26 -20.40 -9.70
C GLU A 292 8.63 -19.67 -10.89
N ARG A 293 7.65 -20.30 -11.54
CA ARG A 293 6.91 -19.72 -12.64
C ARG A 293 6.23 -18.42 -12.24
N SER A 294 5.51 -18.41 -11.12
CA SER A 294 4.86 -17.21 -10.59
C SER A 294 5.88 -16.10 -10.32
N TYR A 295 7.01 -16.39 -9.68
CA TYR A 295 8.04 -15.37 -9.44
C TYR A 295 8.57 -14.75 -10.73
N LEU A 296 8.85 -15.57 -11.74
CA LEU A 296 9.39 -15.11 -13.02
C LEU A 296 8.35 -14.32 -13.83
N VAL A 297 7.09 -14.75 -13.84
CA VAL A 297 5.98 -14.02 -14.47
C VAL A 297 5.85 -12.62 -13.86
N SER A 298 5.73 -12.53 -12.54
CA SER A 298 5.58 -11.24 -11.85
C SER A 298 6.80 -10.33 -12.02
N SER A 299 8.00 -10.89 -12.03
CA SER A 299 9.24 -10.11 -12.20
C SER A 299 9.37 -9.56 -13.63
N LEU A 300 9.11 -10.39 -14.65
CA LEU A 300 9.24 -9.97 -16.05
C LEU A 300 8.17 -8.96 -16.47
N ALA A 301 6.98 -9.00 -15.86
CA ALA A 301 5.90 -8.02 -16.09
C ALA A 301 6.34 -6.56 -15.82
N ARG A 302 7.38 -6.37 -15.00
CA ARG A 302 7.89 -5.05 -14.55
C ARG A 302 9.16 -4.61 -15.28
N THR A 303 9.53 -5.29 -16.37
CA THR A 303 10.69 -4.92 -17.20
C THR A 303 10.58 -3.46 -17.68
N ARG A 304 11.65 -2.67 -17.52
CA ARG A 304 11.69 -1.23 -17.84
C ARG A 304 12.09 -0.91 -19.27
N GLU A 305 12.97 -1.72 -19.85
CA GLU A 305 13.42 -1.51 -21.23
C GLU A 305 12.22 -1.74 -22.19
N PRO A 306 11.83 -0.74 -23.00
CA PRO A 306 10.58 -0.80 -23.77
C PRO A 306 10.47 -1.99 -24.73
N VAL A 307 11.54 -2.34 -25.45
CA VAL A 307 11.53 -3.47 -26.39
C VAL A 307 11.34 -4.78 -25.64
N LEU A 308 12.02 -4.95 -24.51
CA LEU A 308 11.87 -6.14 -23.67
C LEU A 308 10.49 -6.21 -22.99
N ARG A 309 9.94 -5.07 -22.56
CA ARG A 309 8.58 -4.99 -22.03
C ARG A 309 7.55 -5.42 -23.07
N ASP A 310 7.66 -4.90 -24.30
CA ASP A 310 6.72 -5.24 -25.38
C ASP A 310 6.82 -6.73 -25.75
N ARG A 311 8.04 -7.29 -25.75
CA ARG A 311 8.26 -8.75 -25.88
C ARG A 311 7.58 -9.54 -24.77
N THR A 312 7.59 -9.06 -23.53
CA THR A 312 6.92 -9.70 -22.40
C THR A 312 5.41 -9.67 -22.54
N LEU A 313 4.84 -8.51 -22.87
CA LEU A 313 3.40 -8.36 -23.08
C LEU A 313 2.90 -9.23 -24.24
N ALA A 314 3.67 -9.37 -25.32
CA ALA A 314 3.32 -10.24 -26.44
C ALA A 314 3.16 -11.72 -26.03
N LEU A 315 3.85 -12.21 -24.99
CA LEU A 315 3.67 -13.57 -24.48
C LEU A 315 2.22 -13.84 -24.04
N THR A 316 1.52 -12.80 -23.57
CA THR A 316 0.14 -12.92 -23.07
C THR A 316 -0.85 -13.29 -24.16
N ILE A 317 -0.50 -13.17 -25.45
CA ILE A 317 -1.33 -13.59 -26.58
C ILE A 317 -0.73 -14.79 -27.35
N ASP A 318 0.49 -15.21 -27.02
CA ASP A 318 1.15 -16.35 -27.64
C ASP A 318 0.44 -17.67 -27.31
N LYS A 319 0.21 -18.53 -28.31
CA LYS A 319 -0.54 -19.80 -28.13
C LYS A 319 0.03 -20.72 -27.05
N GLY A 320 1.36 -20.74 -26.87
CA GLY A 320 2.04 -21.60 -25.91
C GLY A 320 2.07 -21.09 -24.46
N PHE A 321 1.65 -19.85 -24.22
CA PHE A 321 1.58 -19.27 -22.88
C PHE A 321 0.21 -19.54 -22.25
N SER A 322 0.13 -19.90 -20.97
CA SER A 322 -1.18 -20.23 -20.38
C SER A 322 -2.05 -18.97 -20.18
N GLY A 323 -3.37 -19.11 -20.25
CA GLY A 323 -4.29 -18.00 -19.99
C GLY A 323 -4.22 -17.48 -18.55
N ARG A 324 -3.83 -18.33 -17.59
CA ARG A 324 -3.63 -17.93 -16.19
C ARG A 324 -2.38 -17.06 -16.03
N ASP A 325 -1.24 -17.50 -16.57
CA ASP A 325 -0.02 -16.69 -16.49
C ASP A 325 -0.16 -15.40 -17.30
N ALA A 326 -0.90 -15.42 -18.41
CA ALA A 326 -1.21 -14.22 -19.18
C ALA A 326 -2.00 -13.20 -18.35
N LEU A 327 -2.98 -13.66 -17.56
CA LEU A 327 -3.71 -12.80 -16.64
C LEU A 327 -2.79 -12.20 -15.57
N ASP A 328 -2.04 -13.06 -14.87
CA ASP A 328 -1.15 -12.64 -13.78
C ASP A 328 -0.10 -11.62 -14.29
N LEU A 329 0.49 -11.85 -15.48
CA LEU A 329 1.43 -10.94 -16.13
C LEU A 329 0.81 -9.57 -16.45
N ILE A 330 -0.42 -9.54 -16.97
CA ILE A 330 -1.12 -8.30 -17.30
C ILE A 330 -1.44 -7.51 -16.03
N GLU A 331 -1.94 -8.17 -14.99
CA GLU A 331 -2.23 -7.52 -13.71
C GLU A 331 -0.94 -6.95 -13.09
N ASP A 332 0.15 -7.71 -13.05
CA ASP A 332 1.43 -7.24 -12.51
C ASP A 332 2.02 -6.08 -13.31
N ALA A 333 1.81 -6.04 -14.63
CA ALA A 333 2.24 -4.93 -15.48
C ALA A 333 1.34 -3.68 -15.33
N LEU A 334 0.06 -3.87 -15.02
CA LEU A 334 -0.90 -2.80 -14.74
C LEU A 334 -0.73 -2.23 -13.33
N ASP A 335 -0.34 -3.03 -12.35
CA ASP A 335 -0.14 -2.58 -10.97
C ASP A 335 1.15 -1.75 -10.83
N ASP A 336 2.11 -1.88 -11.75
CA ASP A 336 3.34 -1.11 -11.79
C ASP A 336 3.17 0.26 -12.46
N ASP A 337 3.46 1.35 -11.73
CA ASP A 337 3.26 2.73 -12.19
C ASP A 337 3.95 3.07 -13.51
N THR A 338 5.16 2.55 -13.74
CA THR A 338 5.95 2.85 -14.94
C THR A 338 5.42 2.08 -16.15
N ASN A 339 4.93 0.85 -15.95
CA ASN A 339 4.45 -0.01 -17.01
C ASN A 339 2.94 0.14 -17.29
N ARG A 340 2.15 0.63 -16.33
CA ARG A 340 0.68 0.65 -16.40
C ARG A 340 0.13 1.19 -17.70
N ARG A 341 0.64 2.34 -18.15
CA ARG A 341 0.15 2.96 -19.39
C ARG A 341 0.42 2.08 -20.61
N ALA A 342 1.65 1.57 -20.75
CA ALA A 342 2.01 0.70 -21.87
C ALA A 342 1.25 -0.64 -21.84
N ALA A 343 1.06 -1.22 -20.64
CA ALA A 343 0.26 -2.43 -20.45
C ALA A 343 -1.22 -2.18 -20.81
N PHE A 344 -1.78 -1.02 -20.42
CA PHE A 344 -3.15 -0.67 -20.81
C PHE A 344 -3.29 -0.47 -22.32
N ASP A 345 -2.33 0.22 -22.95
CA ASP A 345 -2.30 0.38 -24.41
C ASP A 345 -2.25 -0.98 -25.12
N PHE A 346 -1.44 -1.92 -24.61
CA PHE A 346 -1.40 -3.30 -25.11
C PHE A 346 -2.75 -4.03 -24.94
N VAL A 347 -3.39 -3.93 -23.77
CA VAL A 347 -4.72 -4.53 -23.52
C VAL A 347 -5.74 -4.01 -24.53
N ARG A 348 -5.73 -2.70 -24.81
CA ARG A 348 -6.65 -2.10 -25.79
C ARG A 348 -6.38 -2.57 -27.21
N ALA A 349 -5.11 -2.65 -27.61
CA ALA A 349 -4.71 -3.10 -28.94
C ALA A 349 -4.97 -4.60 -29.18
N ASN A 350 -4.96 -5.42 -28.11
CA ASN A 350 -5.07 -6.87 -28.18
C ASN A 350 -6.31 -7.43 -27.47
N TYR A 351 -7.38 -6.64 -27.39
CA TYR A 351 -8.57 -6.99 -26.62
C TYR A 351 -9.17 -8.35 -26.98
N ASP A 352 -9.46 -8.58 -28.27
CA ASP A 352 -10.10 -9.82 -28.71
C ASP A 352 -9.18 -11.05 -28.52
N PRO A 353 -7.87 -11.00 -28.88
CA PRO A 353 -6.94 -12.07 -28.53
C PRO A 353 -6.88 -12.39 -27.04
N LEU A 354 -6.88 -11.37 -26.19
CA LEU A 354 -6.89 -11.54 -24.74
C LEU A 354 -8.21 -12.13 -24.26
N LEU A 355 -9.35 -11.62 -24.72
CA LEU A 355 -10.66 -12.13 -24.34
C LEU A 355 -10.84 -13.61 -24.70
N ALA A 356 -10.32 -14.03 -25.86
CA ALA A 356 -10.37 -15.42 -26.30
C ALA A 356 -9.46 -16.37 -25.50
N LYS A 357 -8.36 -15.86 -24.94
CA LYS A 357 -7.35 -16.66 -24.24
C LYS A 357 -7.57 -16.72 -22.72
N LEU A 358 -7.97 -15.60 -22.14
CA LEU A 358 -8.07 -15.43 -20.69
C LEU A 358 -9.31 -16.16 -20.14
N PRO A 359 -9.28 -16.62 -18.87
CA PRO A 359 -10.48 -17.11 -18.20
C PRO A 359 -11.65 -16.10 -18.26
N GLU A 360 -12.90 -16.57 -18.31
CA GLU A 360 -14.10 -15.72 -18.48
C GLU A 360 -14.19 -14.56 -17.47
N GLN A 361 -13.74 -14.79 -16.23
CA GLN A 361 -13.79 -13.82 -15.12
C GLN A 361 -12.60 -12.85 -15.08
N SER A 362 -11.77 -12.80 -16.12
CA SER A 362 -10.50 -12.05 -16.13
C SER A 362 -10.69 -10.55 -16.38
N MET A 363 -11.60 -10.16 -17.26
CA MET A 363 -11.81 -8.74 -17.61
C MET A 363 -12.24 -7.87 -16.40
N PRO A 364 -13.10 -8.33 -15.48
CA PRO A 364 -13.35 -7.64 -14.22
C PRO A 364 -12.11 -7.44 -13.36
N ARG A 365 -11.14 -8.34 -13.41
CA ARG A 365 -9.88 -8.21 -12.67
C ARG A 365 -8.97 -7.16 -13.30
N ILE A 366 -8.79 -7.21 -14.63
CA ILE A 366 -8.06 -6.20 -15.41
C ILE A 366 -8.63 -4.79 -15.17
N MET A 367 -9.97 -4.64 -15.20
CA MET A 367 -10.62 -3.37 -14.88
C MET A 367 -10.28 -2.89 -13.46
N ARG A 368 -10.19 -3.79 -12.47
CA ARG A 368 -9.84 -3.43 -11.09
C ARG A 368 -8.40 -2.92 -10.96
N SER A 369 -7.42 -3.54 -11.63
CA SER A 369 -6.04 -3.03 -11.68
C SER A 369 -5.94 -1.65 -12.36
N LEU A 370 -6.75 -1.41 -13.39
CA LEU A 370 -6.86 -0.09 -14.02
C LEU A 370 -7.50 0.98 -13.11
N GLY A 371 -8.04 0.60 -11.95
CA GLY A 371 -8.49 1.55 -10.93
C GLY A 371 -7.37 2.45 -10.38
N ASP A 372 -6.10 2.11 -10.60
CA ASP A 372 -4.94 2.89 -10.17
C ASP A 372 -4.45 3.92 -11.20
N LEU A 373 -5.15 4.07 -12.34
CA LEU A 373 -4.99 5.22 -13.22
C LEU A 373 -5.37 6.52 -12.50
N CYS A 374 -4.72 7.64 -12.83
CA CYS A 374 -4.79 8.84 -11.99
C CYS A 374 -4.70 10.16 -12.76
N THR A 375 -4.98 10.14 -14.06
CA THR A 375 -5.03 11.34 -14.91
C THR A 375 -6.35 11.41 -15.66
N ARG A 376 -6.76 12.62 -16.04
CA ARG A 376 -7.97 12.83 -16.85
C ARG A 376 -7.86 12.11 -18.20
N GLU A 377 -6.69 12.14 -18.82
CA GLU A 377 -6.43 11.42 -20.07
C GLU A 377 -6.64 9.91 -19.89
N GLU A 378 -6.02 9.30 -18.88
CA GLU A 378 -6.19 7.87 -18.61
C GLU A 378 -7.64 7.49 -18.28
N ARG A 379 -8.35 8.34 -17.53
CA ARG A 379 -9.77 8.19 -17.26
C ARG A 379 -10.59 8.16 -18.54
N ASP A 380 -10.37 9.13 -19.43
CA ASP A 380 -11.11 9.23 -20.69
C ASP A 380 -10.80 8.03 -21.60
N LEU A 381 -9.56 7.55 -21.60
CA LEU A 381 -9.17 6.31 -22.28
C LEU A 381 -9.87 5.08 -21.68
N PHE A 382 -9.97 4.98 -20.35
CA PHE A 382 -10.68 3.90 -19.66
C PHE A 382 -12.17 3.89 -19.99
N VAL A 383 -12.84 5.04 -19.89
CA VAL A 383 -14.25 5.20 -20.21
C VAL A 383 -14.50 4.89 -21.68
N GLY A 384 -13.77 5.54 -22.59
CA GLY A 384 -13.96 5.36 -24.03
C GLY A 384 -13.71 3.93 -24.51
N PHE A 385 -12.88 3.17 -23.79
CA PHE A 385 -12.63 1.77 -24.13
C PHE A 385 -13.66 0.80 -23.53
N PHE A 386 -14.00 0.92 -22.24
CA PHE A 386 -14.81 -0.09 -21.55
C PHE A 386 -16.31 0.19 -21.52
N ASN A 387 -16.76 1.44 -21.65
CA ASN A 387 -18.16 1.82 -21.43
C ASN A 387 -19.15 0.94 -22.22
N ASP A 388 -18.89 0.77 -23.51
CA ASP A 388 -19.79 0.03 -24.41
C ASP A 388 -19.59 -1.50 -24.34
N ARG A 389 -18.47 -1.96 -23.78
CA ARG A 389 -18.10 -3.39 -23.67
C ARG A 389 -18.63 -4.02 -22.39
N VAL A 390 -18.70 -3.24 -21.32
CA VAL A 390 -19.06 -3.68 -19.96
C VAL A 390 -20.35 -4.49 -19.84
N PRO A 391 -21.46 -4.17 -20.53
CA PRO A 391 -22.68 -4.95 -20.42
C PRO A 391 -22.53 -6.41 -20.84
N GLY A 392 -21.59 -6.71 -21.75
CA GLY A 392 -21.31 -8.06 -22.24
C GLY A 392 -20.31 -8.86 -21.40
N ILE A 393 -19.77 -8.28 -20.32
CA ILE A 393 -18.74 -8.90 -19.48
C ILE A 393 -19.36 -9.36 -18.17
N LEU A 394 -19.21 -10.64 -17.84
CA LEU A 394 -19.66 -11.20 -16.56
C LEU A 394 -18.97 -10.47 -15.39
N GLY A 395 -19.74 -9.85 -14.50
CA GLY A 395 -19.20 -9.02 -13.41
C GLY A 395 -18.62 -7.65 -13.86
N GLY A 396 -18.65 -7.35 -15.15
CA GLY A 396 -18.11 -6.14 -15.76
C GLY A 396 -18.70 -4.83 -15.21
N PRO A 397 -20.04 -4.67 -15.12
CA PRO A 397 -20.64 -3.41 -14.66
C PRO A 397 -20.20 -2.99 -13.25
N ARG A 398 -20.02 -3.94 -12.33
CA ARG A 398 -19.53 -3.65 -10.99
C ARG A 398 -18.05 -3.25 -11.01
N ALA A 399 -17.21 -4.04 -11.68
CA ALA A 399 -15.78 -3.77 -11.76
C ALA A 399 -15.48 -2.42 -12.42
N TYR A 400 -16.20 -2.09 -13.50
CA TYR A 400 -16.09 -0.80 -14.19
C TYR A 400 -16.44 0.38 -13.29
N ARG A 401 -17.58 0.32 -12.57
CA ARG A 401 -17.96 1.40 -11.64
C ARG A 401 -16.94 1.60 -10.53
N GLN A 402 -16.44 0.51 -9.95
CA GLN A 402 -15.43 0.57 -8.90
C GLN A 402 -14.10 1.11 -9.40
N ALA A 403 -13.66 0.69 -10.60
CA ALA A 403 -12.45 1.20 -11.21
C ALA A 403 -12.58 2.68 -11.56
N LEU A 404 -13.66 3.09 -12.22
CA LEU A 404 -13.92 4.48 -12.56
C LEU A 404 -13.97 5.38 -11.32
N GLU A 405 -14.65 4.93 -10.26
CA GLU A 405 -14.66 5.65 -8.98
C GLU A 405 -13.24 5.77 -8.41
N ARG A 406 -12.44 4.70 -8.37
CA ARG A 406 -11.04 4.78 -7.91
C ARG A 406 -10.21 5.76 -8.73
N ILE A 407 -10.37 5.78 -10.05
CA ILE A 407 -9.66 6.73 -10.94
C ILE A 407 -10.07 8.17 -10.61
N ASP A 408 -11.38 8.42 -10.45
CA ASP A 408 -11.92 9.74 -10.12
C ASP A 408 -11.43 10.24 -8.76
N LEU A 409 -11.44 9.37 -7.74
CA LEU A 409 -10.92 9.67 -6.41
C LEU A 409 -9.41 9.91 -6.44
N CYS A 410 -8.66 9.17 -7.25
CA CYS A 410 -7.23 9.36 -7.41
C CYS A 410 -6.92 10.75 -7.98
N ILE A 411 -7.60 11.14 -9.06
CA ILE A 411 -7.46 12.47 -9.68
C ILE A 411 -7.79 13.57 -8.67
N ALA A 412 -8.85 13.39 -7.89
CA ALA A 412 -9.26 14.35 -6.87
C ALA A 412 -8.23 14.44 -5.71
N ALA A 413 -7.77 13.30 -5.19
CA ALA A 413 -6.76 13.25 -4.13
C ALA A 413 -5.42 13.89 -4.56
N ARG A 414 -4.98 13.63 -5.80
CA ARG A 414 -3.78 14.23 -6.38
C ARG A 414 -3.91 15.75 -6.52
N SER A 415 -5.10 16.27 -6.83
CA SER A 415 -5.33 17.72 -6.95
C SER A 415 -5.23 18.49 -5.63
N GLN A 416 -5.14 17.80 -4.49
CA GLN A 416 -4.94 18.40 -3.17
C GLN A 416 -3.47 18.49 -2.74
N GLN A 417 -2.55 17.91 -3.52
CA GLN A 417 -1.13 17.84 -3.18
C GLN A 417 -0.37 19.11 -3.54
#